data_AF-A0AAD0AM36-F1
#
_entry.id   AF-A0AAD0AM36-F1
#
_cell.length_a   1.000
_cell.length_b   1.000
_cell.length_c   1.000
_cell.angle_alpha   90.00
_cell.angle_beta   90.00
_cell.angle_gamma   90.00
#
_symmetry.space_group_name_H-M   'P 1'
#
loop_
_entity.id
_entity.type
_entity.pdbx_description
1 polymer ?
#
loop_
_entity_poly.entity_id
_entity_poly.type
_entity_poly.pdbx_seq_one_letter_code
_entity_poly.pdbx_strand_id
1 'polypeptide(L)'
;MEVLKMISINVNDIFDKMIGNENEIIIKRENDADDLILITAKKYNEILEELKRLKYWEEIDKRIENVKAGKGQFHELIEVDDV
;
A
#
# COMPACT_ATOMS: atom_id res chain seq x y z
N MET A 1 -22.02 -5.78 -34.31
CA MET A 1 -21.44 -6.86 -33.50
C MET A 1 -20.12 -6.33 -33.00
N GLU A 2 -20.05 -5.86 -31.76
CA GLU A 2 -18.80 -5.34 -31.20
C GLU A 2 -17.80 -6.48 -31.13
N VAL A 3 -16.68 -6.32 -31.84
CA VAL A 3 -15.55 -7.23 -31.72
C VAL A 3 -14.85 -6.86 -30.43
N LEU A 4 -15.17 -7.56 -29.34
CA LEU A 4 -14.31 -7.62 -28.17
C LEU A 4 -12.94 -8.06 -28.69
N LYS A 5 -12.01 -7.11 -28.80
CA LYS A 5 -10.60 -7.36 -29.12
C LYS A 5 -10.00 -8.03 -27.89
N MET A 6 -10.34 -9.32 -27.70
CA MET A 6 -9.78 -10.16 -26.67
C MET A 6 -8.32 -10.35 -27.03
N ILE A 7 -7.45 -9.51 -26.47
CA ILE A 7 -6.02 -9.82 -26.47
C ILE A 7 -5.91 -11.08 -25.62
N SER A 8 -5.85 -12.24 -26.28
CA SER A 8 -5.53 -13.50 -25.62
C SER A 8 -4.04 -13.47 -25.29
N ILE A 9 -3.68 -12.69 -24.27
CA ILE A 9 -2.35 -12.76 -23.67
C ILE A 9 -2.34 -14.06 -22.88
N ASN A 10 -1.40 -14.95 -23.18
CA ASN A 10 -1.21 -16.14 -22.36
C ASN A 10 -0.90 -15.69 -20.93
N VAL A 11 -1.60 -16.26 -19.96
CA VAL A 11 -1.38 -15.98 -18.53
C VAL A 11 0.10 -16.19 -18.15
N ASN A 12 0.78 -17.16 -18.78
CA ASN A 12 2.20 -17.40 -18.59
C ASN A 12 3.08 -16.24 -19.08
N ASP A 13 2.73 -15.60 -20.21
CA ASP A 13 3.47 -14.44 -20.71
C ASP A 13 3.33 -13.23 -19.76
N ILE A 14 2.19 -13.13 -19.07
CA ILE A 14 1.98 -12.12 -18.02
C ILE A 14 2.88 -12.42 -16.82
N PHE A 15 2.92 -13.68 -16.37
CA PHE A 15 3.79 -14.09 -15.27
C PHE A 15 5.27 -13.89 -15.60
N ASP A 16 5.73 -14.27 -16.80
CA ASP A 16 7.12 -14.09 -17.22
C ASP A 16 7.53 -12.62 -17.25
N LYS A 17 6.63 -11.74 -17.72
CA LYS A 17 6.86 -10.28 -17.69
C LYS A 17 6.92 -9.73 -16.26
N MET A 18 6.07 -10.23 -15.36
CA MET A 18 6.01 -9.80 -13.96
C MET A 18 7.16 -10.34 -13.09
N ILE A 19 7.70 -11.50 -13.43
CA ILE A 19 8.83 -12.12 -12.70
C ILE A 19 10.16 -11.53 -13.18
N GLY A 20 10.29 -11.20 -14.46
CA GLY A 20 11.51 -10.62 -15.05
C GLY A 20 11.66 -9.11 -14.87
N ASN A 21 10.56 -8.38 -14.69
CA ASN A 21 10.55 -6.95 -14.35
C ASN A 21 9.68 -6.79 -13.11
N GLU A 22 10.25 -6.36 -11.98
CA GLU A 22 9.57 -6.19 -10.68
C GLU A 22 8.42 -5.14 -10.67
N ASN A 23 7.92 -4.73 -11.82
CA ASN A 23 7.14 -3.52 -11.99
C ASN A 23 5.86 -3.86 -12.74
N GLU A 24 4.77 -3.84 -11.98
CA GLU A 24 3.39 -3.58 -12.37
C GLU A 24 3.01 -3.59 -13.86
N ILE A 25 1.94 -4.30 -14.20
CA ILE A 25 1.30 -4.20 -15.51
C ILE A 25 0.05 -3.34 -15.39
N ILE A 26 -0.02 -2.28 -16.19
CA ILE A 26 -1.20 -1.44 -16.32
C ILE A 26 -1.99 -1.89 -17.56
N ILE A 27 -3.24 -2.29 -17.34
CA ILE A 27 -4.18 -2.70 -18.37
C ILE A 27 -5.15 -1.54 -18.59
N LYS A 28 -4.92 -0.80 -19.68
CA LYS A 28 -5.77 0.33 -20.05
C LYS A 28 -7.05 -0.12 -20.73
N ARG A 29 -8.17 0.48 -20.38
CA ARG A 29 -9.43 0.29 -21.10
C ARG A 29 -9.56 1.34 -22.21
N GLU A 30 -10.10 0.94 -23.36
CA GLU A 30 -10.37 1.87 -24.48
C GLU A 30 -11.68 2.66 -24.30
N ASN A 31 -12.45 2.39 -23.24
CA ASN A 31 -13.70 3.07 -22.91
C ASN A 31 -13.55 3.87 -21.59
N ASP A 32 -14.63 4.53 -21.16
CA ASP A 32 -14.64 5.35 -19.93
C ASP A 32 -14.65 4.53 -18.62
N ALA A 33 -14.34 3.24 -18.67
CA ALA A 33 -14.23 2.40 -17.47
C ALA A 33 -12.82 2.50 -16.85
N ASP A 34 -12.72 2.19 -15.57
CA ASP A 34 -11.45 2.26 -14.85
C ASP A 34 -10.38 1.31 -15.40
N ASP A 35 -9.15 1.80 -15.46
CA ASP A 35 -7.96 1.02 -15.76
C ASP A 35 -7.67 0.00 -14.64
N LEU A 36 -7.09 -1.15 -15.02
CA LEU A 36 -6.68 -2.17 -14.05
C LEU A 36 -5.17 -2.20 -13.89
N ILE A 37 -4.70 -2.43 -12.67
CA ILE A 37 -3.28 -2.63 -12.37
C ILE A 37 -3.08 -4.03 -11.81
N LEU A 38 -2.14 -4.78 -12.39
CA LEU A 38 -1.70 -6.06 -11.90
C LEU A 38 -0.34 -5.91 -11.23
N ILE A 39 -0.27 -6.25 -9.95
CA ILE A 39 0.97 -6.21 -9.15
C ILE A 39 1.23 -7.56 -8.49
N THR A 40 2.48 -7.83 -8.13
CA THR A 40 2.81 -9.03 -7.35
C THR A 40 2.28 -8.90 -5.92
N ALA A 41 1.99 -10.02 -5.27
CA ALA A 41 1.65 -10.05 -3.85
C ALA A 41 2.75 -9.41 -2.97
N LYS A 42 4.02 -9.57 -3.36
CA LYS A 42 5.17 -8.93 -2.69
C LYS A 42 5.02 -7.40 -2.72
N LYS A 43 4.81 -6.82 -3.91
CA LYS A 43 4.64 -5.37 -4.08
C LYS A 43 3.42 -4.83 -3.35
N TYR A 44 2.30 -5.57 -3.40
CA TYR A 44 1.09 -5.21 -2.64
C TYR A 44 1.37 -5.13 -1.13
N ASN A 45 2.06 -6.12 -0.56
CA ASN A 45 2.39 -6.13 0.86
C ASN A 45 3.37 -5.01 1.24
N GLU A 46 4.35 -4.71 0.39
CA GLU A 46 5.25 -3.57 0.61
C GLU A 46 4.48 -2.25 0.70
N ILE A 47 3.53 -2.00 -0.22
CA ILE A 47 2.67 -0.81 -0.18
C ILE A 47 1.88 -0.75 1.13
N LEU A 48 1.33 -1.87 1.60
CA LEU A 48 0.59 -1.90 2.87
C LEU A 48 1.46 -1.56 4.08
N GLU A 49 2.70 -2.07 4.12
CA GLU A 49 3.66 -1.75 5.18
C GLU A 49 4.05 -0.26 5.17
N GLU A 50 4.26 0.32 3.98
CA GLU A 50 4.52 1.75 3.86
C GLU A 50 3.34 2.61 4.34
N LEU A 51 2.11 2.22 4.01
CA LEU A 51 0.91 2.90 4.48
C LEU A 51 0.76 2.84 6.00
N LYS A 52 1.08 1.71 6.64
CA LYS A 52 1.10 1.60 8.11
C LYS A 52 2.14 2.55 8.71
N ARG A 53 3.34 2.58 8.14
CA ARG A 53 4.43 3.48 8.57
C ARG A 53 4.01 4.95 8.47
N LEU A 54 3.36 5.35 7.38
CA LEU A 54 2.85 6.71 7.20
C LEU A 54 1.78 7.07 8.24
N LYS A 55 0.83 6.17 8.51
CA LYS A 55 -0.18 6.37 9.55
C LYS A 55 0.42 6.54 10.95
N TYR A 56 1.47 5.78 11.25
CA TYR A 56 2.21 5.92 12.51
C TYR A 56 2.86 7.31 12.64
N TRP A 57 3.47 7.81 11.57
CA TRP A 57 4.02 9.17 11.55
C TRP A 57 2.95 10.25 11.73
N GLU A 58 1.80 10.10 11.08
CA GLU A 58 0.66 11.01 11.26
C GLU A 58 0.18 11.04 12.73
N GLU A 59 0.19 9.89 13.40
CA GLU A 59 -0.16 9.81 14.82
C GLU A 59 0.87 10.53 15.71
N ILE A 60 2.17 10.39 15.41
CA ILE A 60 3.23 11.13 16.09
C ILE A 60 3.01 12.63 15.95
N ASP A 61 2.75 13.12 14.74
CA ASP A 61 2.53 14.55 14.49
C ASP A 61 1.34 15.08 15.31
N LYS A 62 0.22 14.34 15.32
CA LYS A 62 -0.95 14.67 16.16
C LYS A 62 -0.61 14.70 17.65
N ARG A 63 0.20 13.76 18.14
CA ARG A 63 0.65 13.73 19.53
C ARG A 63 1.54 14.93 19.86
N ILE A 64 2.43 15.32 18.96
CA ILE A 64 3.28 16.52 19.10
C ILE A 64 2.40 17.78 19.19
N GLU A 65 1.40 17.92 18.31
CA GLU A 65 0.46 19.04 18.35
C GLU A 65 -0.32 19.09 19.66
N ASN A 66 -0.82 17.94 20.15
CA ASN A 66 -1.51 17.87 21.43
C ASN A 66 -0.63 18.32 22.59
N VAL A 67 0.64 17.90 22.62
CA VAL A 67 1.61 18.35 23.65
C VAL A 67 1.85 19.85 23.55
N LYS A 68 2.07 20.39 22.34
CA LYS A 68 2.22 21.84 22.12
C LYS A 68 0.99 22.65 22.54
N ALA A 69 -0.21 22.09 22.37
CA ALA A 69 -1.47 22.69 22.79
C ALA A 69 -1.76 22.52 24.30
N GLY A 70 -0.82 21.99 25.08
CA GLY A 70 -0.96 21.79 26.52
C GLY A 70 -1.85 20.60 26.92
N LYS A 71 -2.17 19.70 25.99
CA LYS A 71 -2.98 18.48 26.22
C LYS A 71 -2.13 17.24 26.53
N GLY A 72 -0.83 17.41 26.80
CA GLY A 72 0.04 16.31 27.21
C GLY A 72 -0.39 15.73 28.55
N GLN A 73 -0.32 14.41 28.71
CA GLN A 73 -0.55 13.73 29.98
C GLN A 73 0.79 13.32 30.60
N PHE A 74 1.06 13.79 31.81
CA PHE A 74 2.20 13.33 32.59
C PHE A 74 1.90 11.94 33.15
N HIS A 75 2.80 11.00 32.92
CA HIS A 75 2.76 9.68 33.52
C HIS A 75 4.07 9.48 34.29
N GLU A 76 3.97 9.00 35.52
CA GLU A 76 5.13 8.51 36.26
C GLU A 76 5.56 7.15 35.69
N LEU A 77 6.86 6.90 35.67
CA LEU A 77 7.38 5.60 35.24
C LEU A 77 6.99 4.57 36.29
N ILE A 78 6.35 3.48 35.86
CA ILE A 78 6.06 2.34 36.72
C ILE A 78 7.25 1.37 36.58
N GLU A 79 8.00 1.18 37.66
CA GLU A 79 8.99 0.11 37.72
C GLU A 79 8.25 -1.22 37.81
N VAL A 80 8.54 -2.12 36.86
CA VAL A 80 8.06 -3.50 36.91
C VAL A 80 9.18 -4.28 37.58
N ASP A 81 8.97 -4.67 38.84
CA ASP A 81 9.89 -5.60 39.50
C ASP A 81 9.87 -6.93 38.74
N ASP A 82 11.05 -7.40 38.31
CA ASP A 82 11.21 -8.71 37.69
C ASP A 82 10.88 -9.79 38.76
N VAL A 83 9.75 -10.49 38.59
CA VAL A 83 9.34 -11.67 39.39
C VAL A 83 9.86 -12.96 38.77
#